data_AF-A0A8X8WJB8-F1
#
_entry.id   AF-A0A8X8WJB8-F1
#
_cell.length_a   1.000
_cell.length_b   1.000
_cell.length_c   1.000
_cell.angle_alpha   90.00
_cell.angle_beta   90.00
_cell.angle_gamma   90.00
#
_symmetry.space_group_name_H-M   'P 1'
#
loop_
_entity.id
_entity.type
_entity.pdbx_description
1 polymer ?
#
loop_
_entity_poly.entity_id
_entity_poly.type
_entity_poly.pdbx_seq_one_letter_code
_entity_poly.pdbx_strand_id
1 'polypeptide(L)'
;MGNFYSTARDPIFYSLHANVDRLWSVWRGLRGHKPKDFGDKDWLEASFVSYDENAQLVRVRVKDTLEDVKMRFSYQKVELPWLDKRPKALVRRSKIASKAVGVSNVFPVKLDKVVRVLVERPKRKRKEEEELLVIEGIEVDTAKFVRFEVFVNDEDDEPGGGDEGAGGVCGRVLAGAAEEFNEGEEQNQAGGWG
;
A
#
# COMPACT_ATOMS: atom_id res chain seq x y z
N MET A 1 5.61 3.93 17.25
CA MET A 1 4.82 4.17 16.02
C MET A 1 3.84 3.05 15.65
N GLY A 2 3.49 2.11 16.54
CA GLY A 2 2.65 0.95 16.19
C GLY A 2 1.13 1.18 16.23
N ASN A 3 0.68 2.40 16.53
CA ASN A 3 -0.73 2.78 16.56
C ASN A 3 -0.88 4.25 16.11
N PHE A 4 -1.78 4.52 15.17
CA PHE A 4 -2.00 5.85 14.56
C PHE A 4 -2.36 6.93 15.57
N TYR A 5 -3.14 6.62 16.61
CA TYR A 5 -3.53 7.61 17.63
C TYR A 5 -2.32 8.22 18.36
N SER A 6 -1.30 7.40 18.63
CA SER A 6 -0.12 7.82 19.40
C SER A 6 1.12 8.11 18.55
N THR A 7 1.09 7.79 17.25
CA THR A 7 2.32 7.71 16.45
C THR A 7 2.99 9.08 16.30
N ALA A 8 2.20 10.16 16.22
CA ALA A 8 2.69 11.53 16.06
C ALA A 8 3.33 12.12 17.33
N ARG A 9 3.22 11.43 18.48
CA ARG A 9 3.90 11.85 19.73
C ARG A 9 5.40 11.61 19.69
N ASP A 10 5.88 10.73 18.80
CA ASP A 10 7.29 10.48 18.56
C ASP A 10 7.78 11.34 17.39
N PRO A 11 8.79 12.23 17.57
CA PRO A 11 9.29 13.07 16.48
C PRO A 11 9.77 12.30 15.24
N ILE A 12 10.19 11.04 15.38
CA ILE A 12 10.64 10.22 14.24
C ILE A 12 9.51 9.96 13.23
N PHE A 13 8.24 10.07 13.66
CA PHE A 13 7.08 9.97 12.80
C PHE A 13 7.15 10.94 11.61
N TYR A 14 7.53 12.19 11.85
CA TYR A 14 7.63 13.20 10.79
C TYR A 14 8.76 12.89 9.81
N SER A 15 9.91 12.39 10.30
CA SER A 15 11.01 11.94 9.44
C SER A 15 10.64 10.73 8.60
N LEU A 16 9.88 9.79 9.16
CA LEU A 16 9.35 8.64 8.44
C LEU A 16 8.40 9.09 7.31
N HIS A 17 7.43 9.95 7.63
CA HIS A 17 6.48 10.48 6.65
C HIS A 17 7.14 11.36 5.60
N ALA A 18 8.19 12.10 5.94
CA ALA A 18 8.99 12.84 4.95
C ALA A 18 9.67 11.91 3.94
N ASN A 19 10.10 10.71 4.34
CA ASN A 19 10.62 9.74 3.38
C ASN A 19 9.50 9.08 2.55
N VAL A 20 8.30 8.90 3.10
CA VAL A 20 7.12 8.44 2.34
C VAL A 20 6.71 9.47 1.29
N ASP A 21 6.68 10.75 1.65
CA ASP A 21 6.43 11.85 0.71
C ASP A 21 7.50 11.90 -0.40
N ARG A 22 8.78 11.77 -0.02
CA ARG A 22 9.88 11.62 -0.99
C ARG A 22 9.68 10.44 -1.96
N LEU A 23 9.14 9.30 -1.49
CA LEU A 23 8.87 8.14 -2.37
C LEU A 23 7.83 8.49 -3.44
N TRP A 24 6.86 9.35 -3.15
CA TRP A 24 5.92 9.86 -4.15
C TRP A 24 6.66 10.67 -5.23
N SER A 25 7.52 11.61 -4.85
CA SER A 25 8.30 12.40 -5.82
C SER A 25 9.22 11.51 -6.67
N VAL A 26 9.86 10.50 -6.07
CA VAL A 26 10.68 9.51 -6.78
C VAL A 26 9.84 8.69 -7.76
N TRP A 27 8.70 8.15 -7.31
CA TRP A 27 7.80 7.36 -8.15
C TRP A 27 7.30 8.16 -9.36
N ARG A 28 6.93 9.43 -9.16
CA ARG A 28 6.55 10.35 -10.25
C ARG A 28 7.68 10.58 -11.26
N GLY A 29 8.94 10.58 -10.81
CA GLY A 29 10.12 10.66 -11.67
C GLY A 29 10.33 9.41 -12.52
N LEU A 30 10.03 8.22 -11.98
CA LEU A 30 10.23 6.93 -12.65
C LEU A 30 9.12 6.56 -13.65
N ARG A 31 7.97 7.24 -13.62
CA ARG A 31 6.79 6.94 -14.48
C ARG A 31 7.01 7.21 -15.98
N GLY A 32 8.08 7.90 -16.37
CA GLY A 32 8.39 8.18 -17.78
C GLY A 32 7.24 8.92 -18.48
N HIS A 33 6.66 8.29 -19.51
CA HIS A 33 5.52 8.81 -20.29
C HIS A 33 4.13 8.47 -19.72
N LYS A 34 4.04 7.63 -18.67
CA LYS A 34 2.75 7.30 -18.06
C LYS A 34 2.19 8.50 -17.28
N PRO A 35 0.85 8.63 -17.16
CA PRO A 35 0.24 9.67 -16.33
C PRO A 35 0.80 9.64 -14.89
N LYS A 36 1.24 10.81 -14.42
CA LYS A 36 1.85 10.97 -13.10
C LYS A 36 0.82 11.13 -11.99
N ASP A 37 -0.32 11.74 -12.32
CA ASP A 37 -1.36 12.13 -11.38
C ASP A 37 -2.72 11.59 -11.81
N PHE A 38 -3.63 11.49 -10.84
CA PHE A 38 -5.01 11.10 -11.09
C PHE A 38 -5.81 12.29 -11.63
N GLY A 39 -6.56 12.06 -12.71
CA GLY A 39 -7.39 13.09 -13.35
C GLY A 39 -8.77 13.28 -12.71
N ASP A 40 -9.08 12.51 -11.66
CA ASP A 40 -10.40 12.49 -11.04
C ASP A 40 -10.65 13.79 -10.26
N LYS A 41 -11.73 14.48 -10.64
CA LYS A 41 -12.07 15.78 -10.06
C LYS A 41 -12.35 15.69 -8.56
N ASP A 42 -12.99 14.61 -8.13
CA ASP A 42 -13.33 14.39 -6.72
C ASP A 42 -12.07 14.25 -5.85
N TRP A 43 -11.03 13.61 -6.38
CA TRP A 43 -9.74 13.51 -5.71
C TRP A 43 -9.01 14.86 -5.67
N LEU A 44 -9.00 15.60 -6.79
CA LEU A 44 -8.31 16.90 -6.90
C LEU A 44 -8.92 17.99 -6.01
N GLU A 45 -10.25 17.99 -5.86
CA GLU A 45 -10.97 18.95 -5.03
C GLU A 45 -11.15 18.50 -3.57
N ALA A 46 -10.69 17.29 -3.21
CA ALA A 46 -10.66 16.84 -1.82
C ALA A 46 -9.86 17.86 -0.98
N SER A 47 -10.43 18.26 0.15
CA SER A 47 -9.89 19.34 0.97
C SER A 47 -9.72 18.94 2.42
N PHE A 48 -8.61 19.35 3.01
CA PHE A 48 -8.26 19.15 4.41
C PHE A 48 -8.12 20.52 5.09
N VAL A 49 -8.36 20.57 6.39
CA VAL A 49 -8.21 21.79 7.18
C VAL A 49 -7.08 21.59 8.17
N SER A 50 -6.11 22.50 8.15
CA SER A 50 -4.92 22.46 9.01
C SER A 50 -4.66 23.84 9.61
N TYR A 51 -3.95 23.87 10.73
CA TYR A 51 -3.42 25.11 11.28
C TYR A 51 -2.10 25.48 10.60
N ASP A 52 -1.93 26.75 10.27
CA ASP A 52 -0.66 27.31 9.81
C ASP A 52 0.24 27.74 10.98
N GLU A 53 1.43 28.26 10.67
CA GLU A 53 2.38 28.78 11.66
C GLU A 53 1.85 29.99 12.47
N ASN A 54 0.78 30.63 12.02
CA ASN A 54 0.11 31.78 12.67
C ASN A 54 -1.17 31.34 13.42
N ALA A 55 -1.34 30.03 13.64
CA ALA A 55 -2.51 29.43 14.27
C ALA A 55 -3.84 29.75 13.57
N GLN A 56 -3.81 30.02 12.26
CA GLN A 56 -4.99 30.23 11.43
C GLN A 56 -5.42 28.92 10.77
N LEU A 57 -6.74 28.71 10.68
CA LEU A 57 -7.32 27.58 9.98
C LEU A 57 -7.26 27.81 8.48
N VAL A 58 -6.47 27.00 7.78
CA VAL A 58 -6.30 27.06 6.33
C VAL A 58 -6.86 25.79 5.71
N ARG A 59 -7.67 25.94 4.66
CA ARG A 59 -8.15 24.82 3.84
C ARG A 59 -7.18 24.57 2.70
N VAL A 60 -6.63 23.37 2.65
CA VAL A 60 -5.70 22.90 1.61
C VAL A 60 -6.41 21.87 0.73
N ARG A 61 -6.21 21.93 -0.59
CA ARG A 61 -6.75 20.95 -1.54
C ARG A 61 -5.63 20.08 -2.11
N VAL A 62 -5.96 18.85 -2.47
CA VAL A 62 -4.99 17.89 -3.04
C VAL A 62 -4.32 18.43 -4.30
N LYS A 63 -5.08 19.08 -5.20
CA LYS A 63 -4.51 19.65 -6.43
C LYS A 63 -3.42 20.70 -6.20
N ASP A 64 -3.46 21.38 -5.05
CA ASP A 64 -2.53 22.46 -4.71
C ASP A 64 -1.21 21.89 -4.14
N THR A 65 -1.19 20.61 -3.70
CA THR A 65 -0.02 19.94 -3.10
C THR A 65 0.75 19.02 -4.04
N LEU A 66 0.34 18.90 -5.32
CA LEU A 66 0.97 17.96 -6.27
C LEU A 66 2.37 18.38 -6.75
N GLU A 67 2.78 19.61 -6.49
CA GLU A 67 4.09 20.11 -6.93
C GLU A 67 4.87 20.66 -5.73
N ASP A 68 5.89 19.91 -5.31
CA ASP A 68 6.78 20.26 -4.19
C ASP A 68 7.36 21.68 -4.35
N VAL A 69 7.66 22.08 -5.60
CA VAL A 69 8.21 23.41 -5.94
C VAL A 69 7.21 24.53 -5.67
N LYS A 70 5.91 24.31 -5.89
CA LYS A 70 4.87 25.31 -5.54
C LYS A 70 4.76 25.49 -4.03
N MET A 71 4.98 24.40 -3.29
CA MET A 71 5.07 24.37 -1.83
C MET A 71 6.43 24.85 -1.30
N ARG A 72 7.35 25.26 -2.20
CA ARG A 72 8.67 25.84 -1.90
C ARG A 72 9.64 24.90 -1.18
N PHE A 73 9.50 23.59 -1.39
CA PHE A 73 10.47 22.62 -0.89
C PHE A 73 10.94 21.65 -1.98
N SER A 74 12.06 20.98 -1.74
CA SER A 74 12.56 19.92 -2.60
C SER A 74 13.45 18.96 -1.81
N TYR A 75 13.41 17.68 -2.16
CA TYR A 75 14.29 16.68 -1.56
C TYR A 75 15.70 16.70 -2.16
N GLN A 76 16.69 16.41 -1.32
CA GLN A 76 18.04 16.12 -1.79
C GLN A 76 18.04 14.90 -2.70
N LYS A 77 18.71 15.01 -3.85
CA LYS A 77 18.92 13.89 -4.77
C LYS A 77 19.98 12.96 -4.19
N VAL A 78 19.56 11.74 -3.86
CA VAL A 78 20.39 10.67 -3.29
C VAL A 78 20.24 9.44 -4.18
N GLU A 79 21.30 8.65 -4.28
CA GLU A 79 21.30 7.39 -5.01
C GLU A 79 20.21 6.42 -4.49
N LEU A 80 19.60 5.67 -5.41
CA LEU A 80 18.52 4.74 -5.11
C LEU A 80 19.01 3.29 -5.29
N PRO A 81 19.64 2.68 -4.26
CA PRO A 81 20.29 1.37 -4.38
C PRO A 81 19.30 0.21 -4.65
N TRP A 82 18.01 0.44 -4.48
CA TRP A 82 16.94 -0.52 -4.70
C TRP A 82 16.35 -0.49 -6.12
N LEU A 83 16.72 0.49 -6.96
CA LEU A 83 16.12 0.66 -8.28
C LEU A 83 16.38 -0.54 -9.20
N ASP A 84 17.57 -1.14 -9.10
CA ASP A 84 17.98 -2.30 -9.90
C ASP A 84 17.71 -3.65 -9.20
N LYS A 85 17.11 -3.64 -8.02
CA LYS A 85 16.83 -4.85 -7.21
C LYS A 85 15.54 -5.54 -7.64
N ARG A 86 15.38 -5.77 -8.95
CA ARG A 86 14.23 -6.52 -9.46
C ARG A 86 14.32 -7.99 -9.00
N PRO A 87 13.25 -8.56 -8.41
CA PRO A 87 13.22 -9.98 -8.06
C PRO A 87 13.50 -10.85 -9.29
N LYS A 88 14.44 -11.78 -9.15
CA LYS A 88 14.75 -12.74 -10.22
C LYS A 88 13.67 -13.82 -10.23
N ALA A 89 13.05 -14.06 -11.38
CA ALA A 89 12.12 -15.16 -11.53
C ALA A 89 12.87 -16.49 -11.39
N LEU A 90 12.54 -17.27 -10.35
CA LEU A 90 13.24 -18.52 -10.06
C LEU A 90 12.75 -19.69 -10.94
N VAL A 91 11.54 -19.62 -11.52
CA VAL A 91 10.94 -20.72 -12.28
C VAL A 91 10.45 -20.26 -13.66
N ARG A 92 10.87 -20.96 -14.73
CA ARG A 92 10.50 -20.64 -16.14
C ARG A 92 9.16 -21.25 -16.58
N ARG A 93 8.70 -22.33 -15.93
CA ARG A 93 7.42 -23.01 -16.18
C ARG A 93 6.98 -23.73 -14.92
N SER A 94 5.99 -23.20 -14.20
CA SER A 94 5.42 -23.92 -13.06
C SER A 94 4.36 -24.93 -13.52
N LYS A 95 4.30 -26.11 -12.89
CA LYS A 95 3.29 -27.16 -13.19
C LYS A 95 2.11 -27.16 -12.21
N ILE A 96 2.04 -26.16 -11.33
CA ILE A 96 1.09 -26.05 -10.20
C ILE A 96 -0.37 -26.01 -10.64
N ALA A 97 -0.66 -25.44 -11.83
CA ALA A 97 -2.03 -25.28 -12.34
C ALA A 97 -2.82 -26.60 -12.44
N SER A 98 -2.14 -27.75 -12.45
CA SER A 98 -2.77 -29.08 -12.52
C SER A 98 -3.33 -29.61 -11.20
N LYS A 99 -2.97 -29.01 -10.05
CA LYS A 99 -3.36 -29.50 -8.71
C LYS A 99 -4.29 -28.57 -7.92
N ALA A 100 -4.58 -27.38 -8.43
CA ALA A 100 -5.30 -26.34 -7.69
C ALA A 100 -6.82 -26.36 -7.96
N VAL A 101 -7.60 -26.05 -6.92
CA VAL A 101 -9.07 -25.95 -6.98
C VAL A 101 -9.47 -24.56 -7.50
N GLY A 102 -10.54 -24.48 -8.29
CA GLY A 102 -11.04 -23.21 -8.84
C GLY A 102 -11.59 -22.27 -7.76
N VAL A 103 -11.47 -20.96 -8.02
CA VAL A 103 -11.85 -19.86 -7.09
C VAL A 103 -13.25 -20.01 -6.49
N SER A 104 -14.24 -20.37 -7.29
CA SER A 104 -15.65 -20.40 -6.89
C SER A 104 -15.97 -21.39 -5.77
N ASN A 105 -15.15 -22.42 -5.59
CA ASN A 105 -15.39 -23.47 -4.60
C ASN A 105 -14.68 -23.21 -3.27
N VAL A 106 -13.81 -22.20 -3.21
CA VAL A 106 -12.95 -21.93 -2.06
C VAL A 106 -13.44 -20.70 -1.28
N PHE A 107 -13.97 -19.68 -1.94
CA PHE A 107 -14.41 -18.45 -1.27
C PHE A 107 -15.91 -18.48 -0.91
N PRO A 108 -16.32 -17.92 0.24
CA PRO A 108 -15.50 -17.26 1.27
C PRO A 108 -14.74 -18.25 2.17
N VAL A 109 -13.48 -17.93 2.53
CA VAL A 109 -12.61 -18.79 3.36
C VAL A 109 -12.00 -18.00 4.53
N LYS A 110 -11.94 -18.62 5.71
CA LYS A 110 -11.13 -18.12 6.81
C LYS A 110 -9.67 -18.52 6.59
N LEU A 111 -8.78 -17.54 6.56
CA LEU A 111 -7.36 -17.75 6.25
C LEU A 111 -6.57 -18.21 7.49
N ASP A 112 -6.92 -19.38 8.03
CA ASP A 112 -6.24 -19.99 9.18
C ASP A 112 -5.02 -20.85 8.75
N LYS A 113 -4.96 -21.21 7.47
CA LYS A 113 -3.93 -22.08 6.86
C LYS A 113 -3.57 -21.57 5.47
N VAL A 114 -2.49 -22.09 4.90
CA VAL A 114 -2.10 -21.81 3.52
C VAL A 114 -3.21 -22.30 2.57
N VAL A 115 -3.80 -21.37 1.81
CA VAL A 115 -4.83 -21.66 0.81
C VAL A 115 -4.24 -21.46 -0.58
N ARG A 116 -4.41 -22.45 -1.46
CA ARG A 116 -3.98 -22.40 -2.85
C ARG A 116 -5.21 -22.42 -3.76
N VAL A 117 -5.28 -21.44 -4.66
CA VAL A 117 -6.42 -21.26 -5.56
C VAL A 117 -5.94 -21.06 -6.99
N LEU A 118 -6.60 -21.72 -7.95
CA LEU A 118 -6.40 -21.46 -9.36
C LEU A 118 -7.23 -20.25 -9.80
N VAL A 119 -6.57 -19.16 -10.19
CA VAL A 119 -7.21 -17.97 -10.76
C VAL A 119 -7.02 -17.98 -12.27
N GLU A 120 -8.12 -17.90 -13.02
CA GLU A 120 -8.08 -17.83 -14.47
C GLU A 120 -7.56 -16.46 -14.92
N ARG A 121 -6.63 -16.46 -15.88
CA ARG A 121 -6.09 -15.23 -16.45
C ARG A 121 -7.01 -14.72 -17.57
N PRO A 122 -7.30 -13.41 -17.63
CA PRO A 122 -8.07 -12.84 -18.73
C PRO A 122 -7.33 -13.00 -20.06
N LYS A 123 -8.07 -13.19 -21.17
CA LYS A 123 -7.51 -13.53 -22.49
C LYS A 123 -6.75 -12.39 -23.21
N ARG A 124 -6.43 -11.27 -22.56
CA ARG A 124 -5.83 -10.10 -23.24
C ARG A 124 -4.29 -10.15 -23.27
N LYS A 125 -3.73 -9.88 -24.46
CA LYS A 125 -2.29 -9.89 -24.79
C LYS A 125 -1.72 -8.48 -25.05
N ARG A 126 -2.28 -7.41 -24.49
CA ARG A 126 -1.76 -6.06 -24.74
C ARG A 126 -0.78 -5.65 -23.65
N LYS A 127 0.46 -5.34 -24.07
CA LYS A 127 1.56 -4.84 -23.22
C LYS A 127 1.25 -3.53 -22.48
N GLU A 128 0.13 -2.89 -22.78
CA GLU A 128 -0.22 -1.54 -22.31
C GLU A 128 -1.21 -1.54 -21.14
N GLU A 129 -1.95 -2.62 -20.91
CA GLU A 129 -2.89 -2.75 -19.79
C GLU A 129 -2.21 -3.52 -18.65
N GLU A 130 -2.21 -2.97 -17.44
CA GLU A 130 -1.63 -3.62 -16.26
C GLU A 130 -2.55 -4.78 -15.81
N GLU A 131 -2.03 -6.01 -15.79
CA GLU A 131 -2.74 -7.16 -15.24
C GLU A 131 -2.70 -7.09 -13.71
N LEU A 132 -3.86 -6.84 -13.08
CA LEU A 132 -4.01 -6.73 -11.63
C LEU A 132 -4.67 -7.98 -11.05
N LEU A 133 -4.07 -8.54 -9.99
CA LEU A 133 -4.71 -9.53 -9.13
C LEU A 133 -5.46 -8.79 -8.03
N VAL A 134 -6.79 -8.90 -8.02
CA VAL A 134 -7.65 -8.23 -7.03
C VAL A 134 -8.15 -9.28 -6.04
N ILE A 135 -7.99 -8.99 -4.75
CA ILE A 135 -8.52 -9.78 -3.64
C ILE A 135 -9.57 -8.90 -2.95
N GLU A 136 -10.83 -9.26 -3.08
CA GLU A 136 -11.97 -8.49 -2.55
C GLU A 136 -12.60 -9.21 -1.35
N GLY A 137 -13.36 -8.48 -0.54
CA GLY A 137 -14.09 -9.05 0.60
C GLY A 137 -13.19 -9.49 1.76
N ILE A 138 -12.08 -8.78 1.98
CA ILE A 138 -11.18 -9.06 3.10
C ILE A 138 -11.83 -8.51 4.38
N GLU A 139 -12.34 -9.41 5.20
CA GLU A 139 -12.85 -9.08 6.54
C GLU A 139 -11.78 -9.42 7.59
N VAL A 140 -11.38 -8.43 8.38
CA VAL A 140 -10.39 -8.59 9.44
C VAL A 140 -10.90 -7.97 10.74
N ASP A 141 -10.47 -8.53 11.87
CA ASP A 141 -10.59 -7.88 13.16
C ASP A 141 -9.60 -6.70 13.18
N THR A 142 -10.14 -5.49 13.14
CA THR A 142 -9.34 -4.27 13.04
C THR A 142 -8.44 -4.08 14.27
N ALA A 143 -8.81 -4.66 15.43
CA ALA A 143 -8.12 -4.46 16.71
C ALA A 143 -6.74 -5.08 16.78
N LYS A 144 -6.42 -5.90 15.78
CA LYS A 144 -5.21 -6.70 15.75
C LYS A 144 -4.46 -6.43 14.46
N PHE A 145 -3.15 -6.48 14.59
CA PHE A 145 -2.28 -6.47 13.43
C PHE A 145 -2.50 -7.75 12.61
N VAL A 146 -2.99 -7.60 11.38
CA VAL A 146 -3.19 -8.71 10.43
C VAL A 146 -2.21 -8.59 9.28
N ARG A 147 -1.54 -9.71 8.96
CA ARG A 147 -0.64 -9.85 7.82
C ARG A 147 -0.86 -11.20 7.17
N PHE A 148 -1.01 -11.19 5.85
CA PHE A 148 -0.92 -12.40 5.04
C PHE A 148 -0.02 -12.15 3.83
N GLU A 149 0.51 -13.23 3.28
CA GLU A 149 1.45 -13.19 2.16
C GLU A 149 0.81 -13.84 0.95
N VAL A 150 0.91 -13.16 -0.20
CA VAL A 150 0.40 -13.66 -1.46
C VAL A 150 1.57 -14.10 -2.31
N PHE A 151 1.52 -15.34 -2.77
CA PHE A 151 2.49 -15.94 -3.68
C PHE A 151 1.80 -16.32 -4.99
N VAL A 152 2.45 -16.06 -6.12
CA VAL A 152 1.89 -16.32 -7.45
C VAL A 152 2.77 -17.35 -8.16
N ASN A 153 2.24 -18.53 -8.50
CA ASN A 153 3.01 -19.61 -9.14
C ASN A 153 4.22 -20.08 -8.31
N ASP A 154 4.01 -20.28 -7.00
CA ASP A 154 5.00 -20.83 -6.08
C ASP A 154 4.86 -22.35 -5.91
N GLU A 155 5.96 -23.08 -6.11
CA GLU A 155 5.98 -24.55 -6.10
C GLU A 155 6.29 -25.15 -4.73
N ASP A 156 6.77 -24.34 -3.77
CA ASP A 156 7.16 -24.84 -2.45
C ASP A 156 6.01 -24.96 -1.47
N ASP A 157 6.03 -26.06 -0.71
CA ASP A 157 5.02 -26.42 0.29
C ASP A 157 5.28 -25.81 1.68
N GLU A 158 6.43 -25.17 1.90
CA GLU A 158 6.79 -24.54 3.18
C GLU A 158 6.70 -23.00 3.11
N PRO A 159 6.00 -22.34 4.06
CA PRO A 159 6.04 -20.89 4.21
C PRO A 159 7.41 -20.48 4.80
N GLY A 160 8.44 -20.47 3.96
CA GLY A 160 9.83 -20.27 4.36
C GLY A 160 10.32 -18.85 4.11
N GLY A 161 10.56 -18.11 5.20
CA GLY A 161 11.40 -16.92 5.15
C GLY A 161 12.85 -17.28 4.85
N GLY A 162 13.38 -16.75 3.75
CA GLY A 162 14.79 -16.87 3.38
C GLY A 162 14.99 -16.35 1.96
N ASP A 163 15.77 -15.29 1.81
CA ASP A 163 16.10 -14.65 0.51
C ASP A 163 16.92 -15.53 -0.45
N GLU A 164 17.16 -16.81 -0.13
CA GLU A 164 17.99 -17.69 -0.95
C GLU A 164 17.40 -19.09 -1.03
N GLY A 165 16.75 -19.38 -2.16
CA GLY A 165 16.57 -20.74 -2.65
C GLY A 165 15.29 -21.45 -2.21
N ALA A 166 14.16 -21.10 -2.80
CA ALA A 166 12.99 -21.97 -2.88
C ALA A 166 12.17 -21.59 -4.15
N GLY A 167 11.73 -22.59 -4.91
CA GLY A 167 11.18 -22.48 -6.26
C GLY A 167 9.79 -21.84 -6.38
N GLY A 168 9.76 -20.59 -6.84
CA GLY A 168 8.53 -19.98 -7.37
C GLY A 168 8.78 -18.66 -8.09
N VAL A 169 7.87 -18.22 -8.96
CA VAL A 169 7.84 -16.79 -9.34
C VAL A 169 7.29 -16.02 -8.14
N CYS A 170 8.14 -15.78 -7.14
CA CYS A 170 7.71 -15.12 -5.92
C CYS A 170 7.50 -13.62 -6.16
N GLY A 171 6.33 -13.27 -6.71
CA GLY A 171 5.75 -11.95 -6.50
C GLY A 171 5.21 -11.92 -5.08
N ARG A 172 6.06 -11.67 -4.09
CA ARG A 172 5.64 -11.51 -2.70
C ARG A 172 4.90 -10.18 -2.58
N VAL A 173 3.58 -10.24 -2.51
CA VAL A 173 2.78 -9.07 -2.15
C VAL A 173 2.44 -9.20 -0.66
N LEU A 174 3.00 -8.30 0.13
CA LEU A 174 2.63 -8.15 1.53
C LEU A 174 1.36 -7.32 1.58
N ALA A 175 0.24 -7.93 1.95
CA ALA A 175 -0.98 -7.22 2.28
C ALA A 175 -1.06 -7.13 3.81
N GLY A 176 -0.90 -5.90 4.32
CA GLY A 176 -1.17 -5.58 5.71
C GLY A 176 -2.43 -4.74 5.77
N ALA A 177 -3.45 -5.24 6.47
CA ALA A 177 -4.61 -4.44 6.83
C ALA A 177 -4.38 -3.96 8.27
N ALA A 178 -4.11 -2.67 8.41
CA ALA A 178 -4.10 -1.99 9.70
C ALA A 178 -4.88 -0.70 9.50
N GLU A 179 -6.20 -0.77 9.71
CA GLU A 179 -7.05 0.40 9.75
C GLU A 179 -7.88 0.30 11.02
N GLU A 180 -7.55 1.11 12.03
CA GLU A 180 -8.44 1.36 13.14
C GLU A 180 -8.67 2.85 13.32
N PHE A 181 -9.80 3.26 12.77
CA PHE A 181 -10.48 4.50 13.10
C PHE A 181 -11.25 4.26 14.41
N ASN A 182 -10.68 4.68 15.53
CA ASN A 182 -11.39 4.66 16.81
C ASN A 182 -11.99 6.05 17.04
N GLU A 183 -13.22 6.26 16.56
CA GLU A 183 -14.07 7.36 17.00
C GLU A 183 -14.51 7.08 18.45
N GLY A 184 -13.79 7.68 19.40
CA GLY A 184 -14.13 7.68 20.82
C GLY A 184 -14.36 9.10 21.32
N GLU A 185 -15.61 9.55 21.18
CA GLU A 185 -16.33 10.51 22.02
C GLU A 185 -15.59 11.76 22.57
N GLU A 186 -15.73 12.89 21.88
CA GLU A 186 -15.68 14.21 22.54
C GLU A 186 -17.11 14.79 22.59
N GLN A 187 -17.91 14.29 23.54
CA GLN A 187 -19.13 14.97 23.94
C GLN A 187 -18.81 15.95 25.09
N ASN A 188 -18.96 17.24 24.78
CA ASN A 188 -19.33 18.33 25.70
C ASN A 188 -18.70 18.32 27.11
N GLN A 189 -17.60 19.07 27.27
CA GLN A 189 -17.41 19.89 28.47
C GLN A 189 -16.94 21.30 28.09
N ALA A 190 -17.86 22.10 27.53
CA ALA A 190 -17.84 23.53 27.76
C ALA A 190 -18.27 23.78 29.21
N GLY A 191 -17.30 23.88 30.11
CA GLY A 191 -17.49 24.22 31.53
C GLY A 191 -16.40 25.21 31.93
N GLY A 192 -16.74 26.50 31.88
CA GLY A 192 -15.81 27.59 32.14
C GLY A 192 -15.33 27.66 33.59
N TRP A 193 -14.12 28.17 33.73
CA TRP A 193 -13.55 28.87 34.88
C TRP A 193 -12.54 29.84 34.23
N GLY A 194 -12.62 31.15 34.39
CA GLY A 194 -12.67 31.90 35.65
C GLY A 194 -11.39 32.73 35.69
#